data_AF-A0A1I2HNC5-F1
#
_entry.id   AF-A0A1I2HNC5-F1
#
_cell.length_a   1.000
_cell.length_b   1.000
_cell.length_c   1.000
_cell.angle_alpha   90.00
_cell.angle_beta   90.00
_cell.angle_gamma   90.00
#
_symmetry.space_group_name_H-M   'P 1'
#
loop_
_entity.id
_entity.type
_entity.pdbx_description
1 polymer ?
#
loop_
_entity_poly.entity_id
_entity_poly.type
_entity_poly.pdbx_seq_one_letter_code
_entity_poly.pdbx_strand_id
1 'polypeptide(L)'
;MDRCYTYRVRPPFGKPAELLLEFQINRSKPAFVQDLTKALESIDPQIVSSENVWMNDELLLKFSSKQGDFHLSIDIWDNAFILANDNSSCILAIDSELANSLYFEKAT
;
A
#
# COMPACT_ATOMS: atom_id res chain seq x y z
N MET A 1 4.72 11.56 -18.46
CA MET A 1 3.69 10.74 -17.80
C MET A 1 3.71 11.17 -16.35
N ASP A 2 2.62 11.76 -15.88
CA ASP A 2 2.56 12.31 -14.53
C ASP A 2 2.33 11.18 -13.54
N ARG A 3 3.14 11.15 -12.47
CA ARG A 3 2.94 10.22 -11.35
C ARG A 3 1.60 10.56 -10.71
N CYS A 4 0.73 9.57 -10.56
CA CYS A 4 -0.63 9.79 -10.08
C CYS A 4 -0.70 9.79 -8.55
N TYR A 5 0.10 9.00 -7.87
CA TYR A 5 -0.06 8.79 -6.43
C TYR A 5 1.13 9.35 -5.65
N THR A 6 0.87 10.04 -4.54
CA THR A 6 1.92 10.41 -3.58
C THR A 6 1.90 9.47 -2.40
N TYR A 7 3.07 9.12 -1.88
CA TYR A 7 3.19 8.23 -0.73
C TYR A 7 4.33 8.63 0.20
N ARG A 8 4.25 8.21 1.47
CA ARG A 8 5.32 8.37 2.46
C ARG A 8 5.50 7.12 3.31
N VAL A 9 6.75 6.87 3.72
CA VAL A 9 7.09 5.86 4.73
C VAL A 9 7.14 6.54 6.09
N ARG A 10 6.38 6.05 7.07
CA ARG A 10 6.42 6.58 8.44
C ARG A 10 6.05 5.54 9.48
N PRO A 11 6.28 5.80 10.77
CA PRO A 11 5.73 4.96 11.83
C PRO A 11 4.20 5.09 11.95
N PRO A 12 3.50 4.01 12.36
CA PRO A 12 2.13 4.09 12.85
C PRO A 12 2.03 4.95 14.12
N PHE A 13 0.84 5.50 14.39
CA PHE A 13 0.60 6.20 15.63
C PHE A 13 0.75 5.25 16.84
N GLY A 14 1.53 5.66 17.84
CA GLY A 14 1.76 4.88 19.05
C GLY A 14 2.75 3.70 18.91
N LYS A 15 3.34 3.49 17.72
CA LYS A 15 4.26 2.37 17.45
C LYS A 15 5.51 2.82 16.67
N PRO A 16 6.47 3.49 17.33
CA PRO A 16 7.62 4.09 16.64
C PRO A 16 8.63 3.09 16.05
N ALA A 17 8.60 1.83 16.49
CA ALA A 17 9.49 0.77 15.99
C ALA A 17 8.94 0.06 14.72
N GLU A 18 7.73 0.43 14.29
CA GLU A 18 7.03 -0.15 13.15
C GLU A 18 7.07 0.83 11.98
N LEU A 19 6.92 0.33 10.74
CA LEU A 19 6.77 1.16 9.54
C LEU A 19 5.45 0.87 8.84
N LEU A 20 4.89 1.90 8.23
CA LEU A 20 3.79 1.81 7.28
C LEU A 20 4.08 2.68 6.05
N LEU A 21 3.40 2.36 4.96
CA LEU A 21 3.26 3.26 3.82
C LEU A 21 1.91 3.93 3.90
N GLU A 22 1.88 5.25 3.72
CA GLU A 22 0.67 6.04 3.60
C GLU A 22 0.61 6.66 2.21
N PHE A 23 -0.56 6.60 1.60
CA PHE A 23 -0.82 7.07 0.24
C PHE A 23 -1.94 8.09 0.23
N GLN A 24 -1.80 9.11 -0.61
CA GLN A 24 -2.92 9.92 -1.06
C GLN A 24 -3.39 9.40 -2.42
N ILE A 25 -4.64 8.96 -2.48
CA ILE A 25 -5.26 8.50 -3.72
C ILE A 25 -5.99 9.67 -4.38
N ASN A 26 -5.80 9.82 -5.70
CA ASN A 26 -6.50 10.81 -6.53
C ASN A 26 -7.19 10.18 -7.75
N ARG A 27 -7.30 8.84 -7.77
CA ARG A 27 -7.99 8.04 -8.79
C ARG A 27 -8.94 7.05 -8.10
N SER A 28 -9.73 6.32 -8.87
CA SER A 28 -10.63 5.33 -8.28
C SER A 28 -9.87 4.21 -7.55
N LYS A 29 -10.46 3.66 -6.47
CA LYS A 29 -9.88 2.56 -5.68
C LYS A 29 -9.46 1.36 -6.55
N PRO A 30 -10.26 0.91 -7.55
CA PRO A 30 -9.84 -0.19 -8.43
C PRO A 30 -8.61 0.15 -9.28
N ALA A 31 -8.52 1.39 -9.79
CA ALA A 31 -7.35 1.82 -10.56
C ALA A 31 -6.09 1.87 -9.67
N PHE A 32 -6.22 2.36 -8.44
CA PHE A 32 -5.14 2.36 -7.47
C PHE A 32 -4.65 0.93 -7.14
N VAL A 33 -5.56 -0.01 -6.86
CA VAL A 33 -5.19 -1.41 -6.58
C VAL A 33 -4.50 -2.05 -7.78
N GLN A 34 -4.95 -1.78 -9.00
CA GLN A 34 -4.32 -2.28 -10.22
C GLN A 34 -2.90 -1.72 -10.40
N ASP A 35 -2.74 -0.40 -10.28
CA ASP A 35 -1.46 0.27 -10.44
C ASP A 35 -0.48 -0.12 -9.33
N LEU A 36 -0.96 -0.29 -8.09
CA LEU A 36 -0.18 -0.82 -6.97
C LEU A 36 0.29 -2.25 -7.24
N THR A 37 -0.61 -3.15 -7.62
CA THR A 37 -0.28 -4.55 -7.91
C THR A 37 0.77 -4.66 -9.01
N LYS A 38 0.66 -3.81 -10.04
CA LYS A 38 1.62 -3.74 -11.13
C LYS A 38 2.97 -3.18 -10.68
N ALA A 39 2.99 -2.13 -9.85
CA ALA A 39 4.22 -1.59 -9.29
C ALA A 39 4.95 -2.60 -8.41
N LEU A 40 4.22 -3.55 -7.82
CA LEU A 40 4.76 -4.58 -6.94
C LEU A 40 4.96 -5.94 -7.64
N GLU A 41 4.86 -6.04 -8.96
CA GLU A 41 4.90 -7.33 -9.68
C GLU A 41 6.17 -8.16 -9.39
N SER A 42 7.29 -7.50 -9.10
CA SER A 42 8.58 -8.12 -8.79
C SER A 42 8.56 -8.94 -7.50
N ILE A 43 7.75 -8.55 -6.52
CA ILE A 43 7.59 -9.26 -5.25
C ILE A 43 6.45 -10.30 -5.28
N ASP A 44 5.80 -10.46 -6.44
CA ASP A 44 4.73 -11.43 -6.70
C ASP A 44 3.58 -11.38 -5.66
N PRO A 45 2.90 -10.23 -5.51
CA PRO A 45 1.85 -10.05 -4.53
C PRO A 45 0.57 -10.74 -5.00
N GLN A 46 0.01 -11.59 -4.14
CA GLN A 46 -1.24 -12.30 -4.36
C GLN A 46 -2.27 -11.87 -3.33
N ILE A 47 -3.47 -11.48 -3.78
CA ILE A 47 -4.58 -11.16 -2.87
C ILE A 47 -5.08 -12.48 -2.26
N VAL A 48 -4.87 -12.66 -0.96
CA VAL A 48 -5.28 -13.87 -0.22
C VAL A 48 -6.65 -13.73 0.43
N SER A 49 -7.09 -12.50 0.71
CA SER A 49 -8.46 -12.22 1.14
C SER A 49 -8.84 -10.78 0.88
N SER A 50 -10.13 -10.55 0.58
CA SER A 50 -10.75 -9.24 0.57
C SER A 50 -11.82 -9.19 1.65
N GLU A 51 -11.71 -8.24 2.57
CA GLU A 51 -12.76 -7.94 3.53
C GLU A 51 -13.35 -6.58 3.18
N ASN A 52 -14.66 -6.54 2.90
CA ASN A 52 -15.41 -5.29 2.94
C ASN A 52 -15.70 -5.03 4.42
N VAL A 53 -14.78 -4.35 5.10
CA VAL A 53 -14.74 -4.28 6.57
C VAL A 53 -15.91 -3.49 7.14
N TRP A 54 -16.46 -2.54 6.37
CA TRP A 54 -17.58 -1.71 6.77
C TRP A 54 -18.58 -1.57 5.62
N MET A 55 -19.88 -1.46 5.94
CA MET A 55 -20.96 -1.13 4.97
C MET A 55 -20.79 0.27 4.31
N ASN A 56 -19.61 0.88 4.40
CA ASN A 56 -19.30 2.28 4.07
C ASN A 56 -18.17 2.42 3.03
N ASP A 57 -18.09 1.60 1.99
CA ASP A 57 -17.09 1.71 0.90
C ASP A 57 -15.60 1.58 1.32
N GLU A 58 -15.29 1.16 2.55
CA GLU A 58 -13.92 0.86 2.98
C GLU A 58 -13.43 -0.47 2.40
N LEU A 59 -12.17 -0.49 1.93
CA LEU A 59 -11.55 -1.67 1.34
C LEU A 59 -10.39 -2.16 2.20
N LEU A 60 -10.42 -3.42 2.60
CA LEU A 60 -9.27 -4.10 3.20
C LEU A 60 -8.88 -5.31 2.34
N LEU A 61 -7.66 -5.30 1.82
CA LEU A 61 -7.08 -6.41 1.09
C LEU A 61 -5.90 -6.97 1.87
N LYS A 62 -5.85 -8.30 1.98
CA LYS A 62 -4.68 -9.02 2.47
C LYS A 62 -3.90 -9.55 1.28
N PHE A 63 -2.61 -9.31 1.29
CA PHE A 63 -1.67 -9.79 0.30
C PHE A 63 -0.68 -10.75 0.94
N SER A 64 -0.30 -11.78 0.19
CA SER A 64 0.89 -12.59 0.45
C SER A 64 1.88 -12.38 -0.69
N SER A 65 3.16 -12.25 -0.37
CA SER A 65 4.22 -11.96 -1.35
C SER A 65 5.51 -12.66 -0.98
N LYS A 66 6.50 -12.64 -1.90
CA LYS A 66 7.85 -13.17 -1.62
C LYS A 66 8.55 -12.43 -0.47
N GLN A 67 8.11 -11.22 -0.14
CA GLN A 67 8.66 -10.39 0.94
C GLN A 67 7.85 -10.47 2.24
N GLY A 68 6.83 -11.34 2.27
CA GLY A 68 5.93 -11.54 3.41
C GLY A 68 4.53 -10.99 3.18
N ASP A 69 3.70 -11.12 4.22
CA ASP A 69 2.30 -10.75 4.17
C ASP A 69 2.09 -9.30 4.58
N PHE A 70 1.17 -8.62 3.88
CA PHE A 70 0.80 -7.23 4.16
C PHE A 70 -0.68 -6.96 3.90
N HIS A 71 -1.17 -5.88 4.48
CA HIS A 71 -2.55 -5.43 4.39
C HIS A 71 -2.58 -4.08 3.67
N LEU A 72 -3.47 -3.94 2.70
CA LEU A 72 -3.85 -2.64 2.15
C LEU A 72 -5.21 -2.25 2.71
N SER A 73 -5.26 -1.13 3.40
CA SER A 73 -6.50 -0.48 3.83
C SER A 73 -6.72 0.78 3.00
N ILE A 74 -7.94 0.99 2.49
CA ILE A 74 -8.35 2.22 1.81
C ILE A 74 -9.62 2.75 2.47
N ASP A 75 -9.55 3.97 2.99
CA ASP A 75 -10.68 4.61 3.68
C ASP A 75 -11.63 5.33 2.71
N ILE A 76 -12.63 6.03 3.25
CA ILE A 76 -13.62 6.80 2.49
C ILE A 76 -13.14 8.20 2.09
N TRP A 77 -11.99 8.63 2.58
CA TRP A 77 -11.37 9.94 2.31
C TRP A 77 -10.17 9.83 1.37
N ASP A 78 -10.12 8.74 0.59
CA ASP A 78 -9.07 8.44 -0.38
C ASP A 78 -7.66 8.38 0.23
N ASN A 79 -7.55 8.03 1.53
CA ASN A 79 -6.28 7.65 2.12
C ASN A 79 -6.13 6.14 2.03
N ALA A 80 -4.91 5.69 1.76
CA ALA A 80 -4.57 4.29 1.86
C ALA A 80 -3.34 4.03 2.71
N PHE A 81 -3.31 2.86 3.32
CA PHE A 81 -2.24 2.43 4.21
C PHE A 81 -1.83 1.01 3.89
N ILE A 82 -0.51 0.78 3.81
CA ILE A 82 0.05 -0.58 3.81
C ILE A 82 0.76 -0.85 5.14
N LEU A 83 0.36 -1.94 5.79
CA LEU A 83 0.99 -2.45 7.01
C LEU A 83 1.41 -3.90 6.79
N ALA A 84 2.60 -4.28 7.26
CA ALA A 84 3.11 -5.64 7.19
C ALA A 84 3.28 -6.22 8.60
N ASN A 85 2.98 -7.52 8.77
CA ASN A 85 3.03 -8.16 10.09
C ASN A 85 4.47 -8.22 10.66
N ASP A 86 5.48 -8.43 9.80
CA ASP A 86 6.91 -8.44 10.17
C ASP A 86 7.64 -7.09 9.89
N ASN A 87 6.86 -6.02 9.85
CA ASN A 87 7.13 -4.69 10.44
C ASN A 87 8.30 -3.79 10.02
N SER A 88 9.21 -4.18 9.13
CA SER A 88 10.09 -3.20 8.47
C SER A 88 10.59 -3.66 7.10
N SER A 89 11.07 -4.90 6.98
CA SER A 89 11.69 -5.38 5.74
C SER A 89 10.72 -5.42 4.56
N CYS A 90 9.51 -5.94 4.77
CA CYS A 90 8.46 -5.96 3.74
C CYS A 90 8.07 -4.54 3.32
N ILE A 91 7.91 -3.62 4.27
CA ILE A 91 7.58 -2.21 3.98
C ILE A 91 8.69 -1.51 3.21
N LEU A 92 9.95 -1.75 3.57
CA LEU A 92 11.11 -1.20 2.87
C LEU A 92 11.28 -1.80 1.47
N ALA A 93 10.95 -3.08 1.28
CA ALA A 93 10.92 -3.70 -0.04
C ALA A 93 9.85 -3.05 -0.92
N ILE A 94 8.63 -2.88 -0.39
CA ILE A 94 7.54 -2.18 -1.09
C ILE A 94 7.94 -0.73 -1.42
N ASP A 95 8.55 0.02 -0.48
CA ASP A 95 9.07 1.36 -0.73
C ASP A 95 10.08 1.40 -1.89
N SER A 96 10.99 0.42 -1.95
CA SER A 96 11.96 0.29 -3.05
C SER A 96 11.26 0.08 -4.40
N GLU A 97 10.24 -0.77 -4.47
CA GLU A 97 9.48 -0.99 -5.70
C GLU A 97 8.70 0.26 -6.13
N LEU A 98 8.05 0.94 -5.17
CA LEU A 98 7.29 2.16 -5.45
C LEU A 98 8.19 3.32 -5.91
N ALA A 99 9.38 3.46 -5.33
CA ALA A 99 10.34 4.49 -5.72
C ALA A 99 10.82 4.34 -7.18
N ASN A 100 10.82 3.10 -7.71
CA ASN A 100 11.18 2.80 -9.09
C ASN A 100 9.98 2.80 -10.06
N SER A 101 8.77 2.99 -9.53
CA SER A 101 7.54 2.95 -10.31
C SER A 101 7.26 4.26 -11.06
N LEU A 102 6.61 4.14 -12.22
CA LEU A 102 6.09 5.30 -12.97
C LEU A 102 4.80 5.86 -12.35
N TYR A 103 4.16 5.11 -11.45
CA TYR A 103 2.84 5.47 -10.89
C TYR A 103 2.94 6.31 -9.61
N PHE A 104 4.04 6.20 -8.87
CA PHE A 104 4.18 6.70 -7.50
C PHE A 104 5.27 7.75 -7.36
N GLU A 105 5.00 8.76 -6.53
CA GLU A 105 5.95 9.78 -6.11
C GLU A 105 6.13 9.73 -4.60
N LYS A 106 7.38 9.60 -4.15
CA LYS A 106 7.70 9.63 -2.73
C LYS A 106 7.69 11.07 -2.23
N ALA A 107 6.76 11.37 -1.32
CA ALA A 107 6.73 12.64 -0.61
C ALA A 107 7.94 12.72 0.34
N THR A 108 8.56 13.91 0.39
CA THR A 108 9.73 14.19 1.24
C THR A 108 9.34 14.45 2.69
#